data_AF-A0A226QR28-F1
#
_entry.id   AF-A0A226QR28-F1
#
_cell.length_a   1.000
_cell.length_b   1.000
_cell.length_c   1.000
_cell.angle_alpha   90.00
_cell.angle_beta   90.00
_cell.angle_gamma   90.00
#
_symmetry.space_group_name_H-M   'P 1'
#
loop_
_entity.id
_entity.type
_entity.pdbx_description
1 polymer ?
#
loop_
_entity_poly.entity_id
_entity_poly.type
_entity_poly.pdbx_seq_one_letter_code
_entity_poly.pdbx_strand_id
1 'polypeptide(L)'
;MKVFVIKNEQHSLFEEQIRLLHERFGYYKEYLVPADGWTLAQMQEHIAFLSQNADTIVFASPIPYMIKQLSRYNYLRVFVFHNDKREKRVLPDGRVIQTVASTGWQLV
;
A
#
# COMPACT_ATOMS: atom_id res chain seq x y z
N MET A 1 18.01 3.58 6.50
CA MET A 1 16.55 3.71 6.53
C MET A 1 15.93 2.41 6.03
N LYS A 2 15.11 1.75 6.84
CA LYS A 2 14.41 0.50 6.51
C LYS A 2 12.99 0.83 6.06
N VAL A 3 12.74 0.69 4.75
CA VAL A 3 11.43 0.96 4.15
C VAL A 3 10.74 -0.34 3.81
N PHE A 4 9.50 -0.49 4.26
CA PHE A 4 8.63 -1.61 3.90
C PHE A 4 7.44 -1.12 3.06
N VAL A 5 7.18 -1.77 1.94
CA VAL A 5 6.04 -1.51 1.05
C VAL A 5 5.05 -2.66 1.19
N ILE A 6 3.91 -2.38 1.81
CA ILE A 6 2.86 -3.36 2.04
C ILE A 6 1.97 -3.47 0.81
N LYS A 7 1.94 -4.65 0.18
CA LYS A 7 1.10 -4.92 -1.00
C LYS A 7 0.48 -6.31 -0.92
N ASN A 8 -0.71 -6.45 -1.48
CA ASN A 8 -1.31 -7.76 -1.75
C ASN A 8 -0.41 -8.56 -2.70
N GLU A 9 -0.19 -9.83 -2.40
CA GLU A 9 0.67 -10.72 -3.18
C GLU A 9 0.22 -10.88 -4.64
N GLN A 10 -1.08 -10.81 -4.91
CA GLN A 10 -1.67 -10.96 -6.24
C GLN A 10 -1.54 -9.70 -7.09
N HIS A 11 -1.23 -8.55 -6.48
CA HIS A 11 -1.21 -7.27 -7.16
C HIS A 11 0.23 -6.81 -7.43
N SER A 12 0.44 -6.38 -8.67
CA SER A 12 1.64 -5.62 -9.03
C SER A 12 1.40 -4.14 -8.75
N LEU A 13 2.48 -3.44 -8.38
CA LEU A 13 2.46 -1.98 -8.31
C LEU A 13 2.31 -1.40 -9.72
N PHE A 14 1.66 -0.24 -9.83
CA PHE A 14 1.71 0.53 -11.08
C PHE A 14 3.14 1.07 -11.30
N GLU A 15 3.56 1.22 -12.55
CA GLU A 15 4.88 1.77 -12.91
C GLU A 15 5.18 3.10 -12.23
N GLU A 16 4.18 3.98 -12.15
CA GLU A 16 4.33 5.27 -11.46
C GLU A 16 4.53 5.11 -9.95
N GLN A 17 3.88 4.14 -9.32
CA GLN A 17 4.11 3.84 -7.90
C GLN A 17 5.54 3.34 -7.67
N ILE A 18 6.05 2.48 -8.56
CA ILE A 18 7.44 1.99 -8.52
C ILE A 18 8.41 3.16 -8.66
N ARG A 19 8.19 4.03 -9.65
CA ARG A 19 9.00 5.24 -9.86
C ARG A 19 9.03 6.12 -8.61
N LEU A 20 7.87 6.42 -8.03
CA LEU A 20 7.77 7.23 -6.81
C LEU A 20 8.49 6.62 -5.61
N LEU A 21 8.45 5.29 -5.45
CA LEU A 21 9.19 4.58 -4.40
C LEU A 21 10.70 4.69 -4.61
N HIS A 22 11.18 4.47 -5.84
CA HIS A 22 12.59 4.57 -6.17
C HIS A 22 13.11 6.00 -6.00
N GLU A 23 12.42 7.00 -6.54
CA GLU A 23 12.81 8.40 -6.42
C GLU A 23 12.89 8.87 -4.96
N ARG A 24 11.95 8.42 -4.12
CA ARG A 24 11.87 8.89 -2.72
C ARG A 24 12.73 8.11 -1.74
N PHE A 25 12.90 6.81 -1.94
CA PHE A 25 13.53 5.93 -0.95
C PHE A 25 14.78 5.19 -1.46
N GLY A 26 14.97 5.10 -2.78
CA GLY A 26 16.03 4.33 -3.43
C GLY A 26 15.80 2.81 -3.32
N TYR A 27 15.80 2.28 -2.10
CA TYR A 27 15.59 0.87 -1.81
C TYR A 27 14.45 0.66 -0.81
N TYR A 28 13.66 -0.39 -1.04
CA TYR A 28 12.60 -0.83 -0.15
C TYR A 28 12.48 -2.36 -0.15
N LYS A 29 11.81 -2.91 0.87
CA LYS A 29 11.41 -4.32 0.92
C LYS A 29 9.91 -4.43 0.73
N GLU A 30 9.48 -5.36 -0.11
CA GLU A 30 8.07 -5.69 -0.20
C GLU A 30 7.63 -6.53 1.01
N TYR A 31 6.45 -6.21 1.53
CA TYR A 31 5.80 -6.93 2.60
C TYR A 31 4.46 -7.44 2.09
N LEU A 32 4.42 -8.73 1.74
CA LEU A 32 3.30 -9.32 1.01
C LEU A 32 2.17 -9.67 1.96
N VAL A 33 0.96 -9.26 1.57
CA VAL A 33 -0.30 -9.57 2.25
C VAL A 33 -0.95 -10.73 1.49
N PRO A 34 -1.34 -11.82 2.17
CA PRO A 34 -2.06 -12.92 1.53
C PRO A 34 -3.33 -12.44 0.84
N ALA A 35 -3.73 -13.13 -0.23
CA ALA A 35 -4.96 -12.81 -0.97
C ALA A 35 -6.22 -12.81 -0.07
N ASP A 36 -6.31 -13.80 0.82
CA ASP A 36 -7.40 -13.96 1.79
C ASP A 36 -7.27 -13.02 3.00
N GLY A 37 -6.20 -12.23 3.06
CA GLY A 37 -5.89 -11.30 4.13
C GLY A 37 -5.36 -11.97 5.40
N TRP A 38 -5.37 -11.19 6.49
CA TRP A 38 -4.97 -11.63 7.82
C TRP A 38 -6.15 -11.55 8.77
N THR A 39 -6.20 -12.48 9.73
CA THR A 39 -7.02 -12.32 10.93
C THR A 39 -6.50 -11.15 11.78
N LEU A 40 -7.32 -10.68 12.72
CA LEU A 40 -6.92 -9.60 13.63
C LEU A 40 -5.65 -9.94 14.45
N ALA A 41 -5.54 -11.19 14.92
CA ALA A 41 -4.37 -11.66 15.68
C ALA A 41 -3.10 -11.65 14.82
N GLN A 42 -3.17 -12.16 13.59
CA GLN A 42 -2.06 -12.10 12.64
C GLN A 42 -1.67 -10.64 12.34
N MET A 43 -2.65 -9.75 12.13
CA MET A 43 -2.34 -8.33 11.93
C MET A 43 -1.58 -7.73 13.13
N GLN A 44 -1.93 -8.11 14.37
CA GLN A 44 -1.23 -7.65 15.58
C GLN A 44 0.23 -8.12 15.60
N GLU A 45 0.51 -9.37 15.20
CA GLU A 45 1.87 -9.90 15.05
C GLU A 45 2.67 -9.11 13.99
N HIS A 46 2.07 -8.86 12.83
CA HIS A 46 2.69 -8.07 11.76
C HIS A 46 2.94 -6.61 12.19
N ILE A 47 2.02 -5.98 12.93
CA ILE A 47 2.20 -4.64 13.50
C ILE A 47 3.37 -4.62 14.48
N ALA A 48 3.46 -5.61 15.37
CA ALA A 48 4.56 -5.71 16.34
C ALA A 48 5.92 -5.86 15.62
N PHE A 49 5.99 -6.71 14.59
CA PHE A 49 7.18 -6.85 13.77
C PHE A 49 7.55 -5.55 13.07
N LEU A 50 6.60 -4.94 12.35
CA LEU A 50 6.85 -3.76 11.52
C LEU A 50 7.25 -2.55 12.36
N SER A 51 6.60 -2.31 13.50
CA SER A 51 6.93 -1.19 14.39
C SER A 51 8.36 -1.27 14.93
N GLN A 52 8.92 -2.47 15.12
CA GLN A 52 10.29 -2.65 15.62
C GLN A 52 11.35 -2.68 14.50
N ASN A 53 10.95 -2.95 13.26
CA ASN A 53 11.89 -3.25 12.17
C ASN A 53 11.86 -2.24 11.02
N ALA A 54 10.91 -1.32 10.98
CA ALA A 54 10.77 -0.32 9.94
C ALA A 54 11.08 1.09 10.47
N ASP A 55 11.74 1.90 9.64
CA ASP A 55 11.78 3.36 9.82
C ASP A 55 10.63 4.02 9.03
N THR A 56 10.14 3.35 7.97
CA THR A 56 9.10 3.87 7.09
C THR A 56 8.26 2.73 6.52
N ILE A 57 6.95 2.91 6.48
CA ILE A 57 5.99 1.97 5.92
C ILE A 57 5.18 2.69 4.86
N VAL A 58 5.05 2.06 3.69
CA VAL A 58 4.22 2.52 2.59
C VAL A 58 3.11 1.50 2.36
N PHE A 59 1.85 1.90 2.38
CA PHE A 59 0.74 1.04 2.03
C PHE A 59 0.35 1.22 0.56
N ALA A 60 0.65 0.20 -0.26
CA ALA A 60 0.10 0.07 -1.60
C ALA A 60 -1.22 -0.70 -1.62
N SER A 61 -1.48 -1.52 -0.60
CA SER A 61 -2.78 -2.12 -0.35
C SER A 61 -3.41 -1.54 0.92
N PRO A 62 -4.68 -1.10 0.88
CA PRO A 62 -5.32 -0.50 2.04
C PRO A 62 -5.66 -1.58 3.08
N ILE A 63 -4.94 -1.59 4.20
CA ILE A 63 -5.29 -2.39 5.39
C ILE A 63 -5.63 -1.41 6.51
N PRO A 64 -6.90 -0.97 6.62
CA PRO A 64 -7.27 0.16 7.48
C PRO A 64 -6.86 -0.01 8.93
N TYR A 65 -7.00 -1.22 9.48
CA TYR A 65 -6.62 -1.50 10.86
C TYR A 65 -5.12 -1.31 11.11
N MET A 66 -4.28 -1.84 10.22
CA MET A 66 -2.82 -1.68 10.34
C MET A 66 -2.37 -0.24 10.15
N ILE A 67 -2.95 0.48 9.17
CA ILE A 67 -2.70 1.92 8.98
C ILE A 67 -3.00 2.68 10.27
N LYS A 68 -4.18 2.44 10.87
CA LYS A 68 -4.59 3.08 12.13
C LYS A 68 -3.59 2.81 13.26
N GLN A 69 -3.14 1.57 13.45
CA GLN A 69 -2.24 1.24 14.56
C GLN A 69 -0.82 1.75 14.31
N LEU A 70 -0.27 1.55 13.12
CA LEU A 70 1.12 1.92 12.81
C LEU A 70 1.32 3.44 12.77
N SER A 71 0.30 4.21 12.38
CA SER A 71 0.37 5.68 12.39
C SER A 71 0.42 6.29 13.80
N ARG A 72 0.24 5.50 14.86
CA ARG A 72 0.35 5.96 16.26
C ARG A 72 1.80 6.03 16.74
N TYR A 73 2.71 5.34 16.06
CA TYR A 73 4.13 5.36 16.41
C TYR A 73 4.77 6.61 15.82
N ASN A 74 5.03 7.58 16.67
CA ASN A 74 5.61 8.89 16.36
C ASN A 74 7.03 8.84 15.75
N TYR A 75 7.76 7.74 15.93
CA TYR A 75 9.05 7.52 15.26
C TYR A 75 8.92 6.89 13.87
N LEU A 76 7.73 6.42 13.50
CA LEU A 76 7.49 5.67 12.28
C LEU A 76 6.81 6.57 11.24
N ARG A 77 7.39 6.67 10.04
CA ARG A 77 6.73 7.36 8.93
C ARG A 77 5.79 6.39 8.21
N VAL A 78 4.52 6.77 8.11
CA VAL A 78 3.51 5.99 7.39
C VAL A 78 3.04 6.77 6.18
N PHE A 79 3.15 6.16 5.01
CA PHE A 79 2.69 6.70 3.73
C PHE A 79 1.61 5.81 3.12
N VAL A 80 0.74 6.41 2.32
CA VAL A 80 -0.24 5.69 1.48
C VAL A 80 -0.17 6.20 0.05
N PHE A 81 -0.59 5.36 -0.89
CA PHE A 81 -0.79 5.80 -2.27
C PHE A 81 -2.17 6.41 -2.45
N HIS A 82 -2.20 7.66 -2.91
CA HIS A 82 -3.40 8.39 -3.28
C HIS A 82 -3.50 8.53 -4.80
N ASN A 83 -4.70 8.36 -5.35
CA ASN A 83 -5.02 8.68 -6.74
C ASN A 83 -6.49 9.11 -6.83
N ASP A 84 -6.70 10.36 -7.20
CA ASP A 84 -7.99 11.02 -7.35
C ASP A 84 -8.60 10.83 -8.75
N LYS A 85 -7.85 10.27 -9.70
CA LYS A 85 -8.33 9.97 -11.06
C LYS A 85 -8.99 8.59 -11.11
N ARG A 86 -10.10 8.52 -11.83
CA ARG A 86 -10.87 7.29 -12.08
C ARG A 86 -11.11 7.12 -13.58
N GLU A 87 -10.90 5.93 -14.08
CA GLU A 87 -11.25 5.52 -15.44
C GLU A 87 -12.60 4.82 -15.43
N LYS A 88 -13.49 5.20 -16.35
CA LYS A 88 -14.78 4.54 -16.57
C LYS A 88 -14.68 3.65 -17.80
N ARG A 89 -15.02 2.37 -17.67
CA ARG A 89 -15.13 1.42 -18.78
C ARG A 89 -16.53 0.86 -18.83
N VAL A 90 -17.12 0.81 -20.03
CA VAL A 90 -18.42 0.18 -20.27
C VAL A 90 -18.16 -1.17 -20.91
N LEU A 91 -18.64 -2.23 -20.27
CA LEU A 91 -18.54 -3.59 -20.79
C LEU A 91 -19.57 -3.83 -21.91
N PRO A 92 -19.37 -4.82 -22.79
CA PRO A 92 -20.32 -5.15 -23.85
C PRO A 92 -21.75 -5.46 -23.36
N ASP A 93 -21.90 -5.89 -22.11
CA ASP A 93 -23.19 -6.18 -21.46
C ASP A 93 -23.85 -4.96 -20.80
N GLY A 94 -23.28 -3.76 -20.98
CA GLY A 94 -23.79 -2.51 -20.44
C GLY A 94 -23.37 -2.21 -18.99
N ARG A 95 -22.66 -3.11 -18.31
CA ARG A 95 -22.12 -2.82 -16.97
C ARG A 95 -21.03 -1.77 -17.04
N VAL A 96 -21.00 -0.90 -16.03
CA VAL A 96 -19.98 0.14 -15.87
C VAL A 96 -19.00 -0.30 -14.79
N ILE A 97 -17.71 -0.33 -15.13
CA ILE A 97 -16.62 -0.51 -14.18
C ILE A 97 -15.90 0.84 -14.01
N GLN A 98 -15.66 1.21 -12.76
CA GLN A 98 -14.77 2.32 -12.42
C GLN A 98 -13.52 1.78 -11.74
N THR A 99 -12.35 2.07 -12.30
CA THR A 99 -11.05 1.72 -11.73
C THR A 99 -10.25 2.97 -11.45
N VAL A 100 -9.29 2.88 -10.54
CA VAL A 100 -8.22 3.89 -10.42
C VAL A 100 -7.49 4.01 -11.76
N ALA A 101 -7.09 5.22 -12.12
CA ALA A 101 -6.25 5.42 -13.29
C ALA A 101 -4.85 4.83 -13.06
N SER A 102 -4.18 4.41 -14.13
CA SER A 102 -2.81 3.90 -14.06
C SER A 102 -1.76 4.96 -13.70
N THR A 103 -2.12 6.25 -13.86
CA THR A 103 -1.27 7.42 -13.59
C THR A 103 -1.98 8.44 -12.70
N GLY A 104 -1.25 9.45 -12.23
CA GLY A 104 -1.73 10.44 -11.25
C GLY A 104 -1.53 9.99 -9.81
N TRP A 105 -0.68 8.99 -9.56
CA TRP A 105 -0.39 8.52 -8.21
C TRP A 105 0.41 9.56 -7.43
N GLN A 106 0.09 9.69 -6.15
CA GLN A 106 0.79 10.51 -5.19
C GLN A 106 1.13 9.66 -3.97
N LEU A 107 2.31 9.89 -3.41
CA LEU A 107 2.70 9.30 -2.14
C LEU A 107 2.52 10.32 -1.01
N VAL A 108 1.49 10.11 -0.20
CA VAL A 108 1.06 11.01 0.88
C VAL A 108 1.34 10.43 2.25
#